data_AF-A0A0G3H0M4-F1
#
_entry.id   AF-A0A0G3H0M4-F1
#
_cell.length_a   1.000
_cell.length_b   1.000
_cell.length_c   1.000
_cell.angle_alpha   90.00
_cell.angle_beta   90.00
_cell.angle_gamma   90.00
#
_symmetry.space_group_name_H-M   'P 1'
#
loop_
_entity.id
_entity.type
_entity.pdbx_description
1 polymer ?
#
loop_
_entity_poly.entity_id
_entity_poly.type
_entity_poly.pdbx_seq_one_letter_code
_entity_poly.pdbx_strand_id
1 'polypeptide(L)'
;MCPDLHYELTDQTMITESGEVLYRVRACADIPSLFVKAGDVGGWVSSALLPDGSPRIAPGAWVFDEAKVCGNAQVGGNARISGVAVLDKNAHITDFAHVTGNARITDNAVVSDHARVRDHAKISGNAHVVGKAKVLENACVEDEATVRDCATVSGSSWVSERAMVAGSVYVMNDSQVCDDSFVGGSGLVSNCFVQENAQIAGSVNISDSLLSGNTRVTDGIIRGLVAHGDAVVAASLPKDVFLSGSAHVRTPDQCVRFQPVCPEDTVVTVYRNNDDSIGVCLSYFTNLAGDPSTDVQEFRELLATEHLAEVFDAQVAVASKRVRASCVHTQIEFSHHSRTLDNGTTLHQIRAGARPPGPALRPGDLGGWVESLTLADGSPRIRPDGWVEPDVIVLGNAYVCDSAIEGQAVLADDVQVVAGSLVEGSVRLADTTFVESSHITGSGRISGDSVIRDVEVTIPTDVADVWVEDDRHFTHCEGFLVIRQTRNRALVLRCDNWTPTPEPYPTQITDIIRSWLRD
;
A
#
# COMPACT_ATOMS: atom_id res chain seq x y z
N MET A 1 33.37 1.75 -36.00
CA MET A 1 32.15 2.25 -36.66
C MET A 1 31.58 3.29 -35.72
N CYS A 2 31.28 4.51 -36.18
CA CYS A 2 30.49 5.43 -35.37
C CYS A 2 29.14 4.76 -35.08
N PRO A 3 28.59 4.86 -33.86
CA PRO A 3 27.21 4.47 -33.63
C PRO A 3 26.30 5.24 -34.59
N ASP A 4 25.35 4.57 -35.24
CA ASP A 4 24.28 5.24 -35.96
C ASP A 4 23.41 5.97 -34.93
N LEU A 5 23.73 7.24 -34.68
CA LEU A 5 22.98 8.10 -33.79
C LEU A 5 21.69 8.55 -34.47
N HIS A 6 20.59 8.51 -33.74
CA HIS A 6 19.28 8.97 -34.21
C HIS A 6 19.06 10.48 -34.01
N TYR A 7 20.09 11.21 -33.56
CA TYR A 7 20.08 12.66 -33.37
C TYR A 7 21.43 13.30 -33.69
N GLU A 8 21.41 14.60 -33.97
CA GLU A 8 22.58 15.47 -34.13
C GLU A 8 22.61 16.54 -33.03
N LEU A 9 23.81 17.08 -32.78
CA LEU A 9 24.01 18.25 -31.93
C LEU A 9 23.96 19.50 -32.81
N THR A 10 23.12 20.47 -32.44
CA THR A 10 23.02 21.74 -33.16
C THR A 10 24.03 22.78 -32.66
N ASP A 11 24.15 23.91 -33.36
CA ASP A 11 24.97 25.06 -32.94
C ASP A 11 24.40 25.83 -31.74
N GLN A 12 23.17 25.53 -31.32
CA GLN A 12 22.59 26.12 -30.11
C GLN A 12 23.26 25.52 -28.88
N THR A 13 23.82 26.39 -28.06
CA THR A 13 24.54 26.01 -26.85
C THR A 13 24.04 26.75 -25.62
N MET A 14 24.23 26.13 -24.46
CA MET A 14 24.07 26.76 -23.15
C MET A 14 25.14 26.26 -22.18
N ILE A 15 25.31 26.95 -21.05
CA ILE A 15 26.30 26.58 -20.02
C ILE A 15 25.54 26.19 -18.75
N THR A 16 25.90 25.06 -18.14
CA THR A 16 25.37 24.63 -16.84
C THR A 16 25.92 25.48 -15.70
N GLU A 17 25.35 25.35 -14.51
CA GLU A 17 25.91 25.96 -13.29
C GLU A 17 27.33 25.44 -12.98
N SER A 18 27.65 24.21 -13.39
CA SER A 18 28.99 23.61 -13.28
C SER A 18 29.98 24.09 -14.35
N GLY A 19 29.55 24.91 -15.32
CA GLY A 19 30.39 25.42 -16.40
C GLY A 19 30.52 24.49 -17.62
N GLU A 20 29.73 23.41 -17.67
CA GLU A 20 29.72 22.46 -18.80
C GLU A 20 28.89 23.04 -19.96
N VAL A 21 29.40 22.91 -21.19
CA VAL A 21 28.69 23.34 -22.40
C VAL A 21 27.74 22.22 -22.83
N LEU A 22 26.46 22.55 -23.00
CA LEU A 22 25.45 21.67 -23.56
C LEU A 22 25.04 22.13 -24.96
N TYR A 23 24.67 21.16 -25.80
CA TYR A 23 24.20 21.35 -27.16
C TYR A 23 22.75 20.89 -27.26
N ARG A 24 21.94 21.64 -27.99
CA ARG A 24 20.56 21.24 -28.27
C ARG A 24 20.56 20.05 -29.23
N VAL A 25 19.77 19.02 -28.94
CA VAL A 25 19.62 17.85 -29.82
C VAL A 25 18.56 18.08 -30.89
N ARG A 26 18.75 17.49 -32.06
CA ARG A 26 17.76 17.44 -33.14
C ARG A 26 17.65 16.03 -33.71
N ALA A 27 16.44 15.54 -33.90
CA ALA A 27 16.21 14.21 -34.44
C ALA A 27 16.70 14.10 -35.90
N CYS A 28 17.47 13.06 -36.20
CA CYS A 28 17.92 12.73 -37.56
C CYS A 28 16.97 11.75 -38.27
N ALA A 29 16.10 11.08 -37.51
CA ALA A 29 15.14 10.11 -37.99
C ALA A 29 13.84 10.18 -37.19
N ASP A 30 12.75 9.66 -37.76
CA ASP A 30 11.50 9.48 -37.04
C ASP A 30 11.67 8.45 -35.91
N ILE A 31 11.12 8.75 -34.73
CA ILE A 31 11.02 7.84 -33.58
C ILE A 31 9.52 7.66 -33.26
N PRO A 32 8.80 6.79 -34.00
CA PRO A 32 7.33 6.73 -33.91
C PRO A 32 6.80 6.40 -32.52
N SER A 33 7.50 5.55 -31.75
CA SER A 33 7.12 5.17 -30.38
C SER A 33 7.09 6.34 -29.39
N LEU A 34 7.78 7.42 -29.73
CA LEU A 34 7.91 8.63 -28.92
C LEU A 34 7.25 9.85 -29.58
N PHE A 35 6.61 9.67 -30.74
CA PHE A 35 6.01 10.74 -31.54
C PHE A 35 6.99 11.84 -31.94
N VAL A 36 8.26 11.50 -32.14
CA VAL A 36 9.30 12.42 -32.61
C VAL A 36 9.50 12.24 -34.12
N LYS A 37 9.54 13.34 -34.87
CA LYS A 37 9.81 13.40 -36.30
C LYS A 37 11.23 13.84 -36.59
N ALA A 38 11.78 13.38 -37.70
CA ALA A 38 13.06 13.88 -38.19
C ALA A 38 13.00 15.43 -38.32
N GLY A 39 13.99 16.11 -37.74
CA GLY A 39 14.05 17.57 -37.65
C GLY A 39 13.52 18.16 -36.33
N ASP A 40 12.79 17.39 -35.52
CA ASP A 40 12.30 17.86 -34.22
C ASP A 40 13.46 18.18 -33.28
N VAL A 41 13.34 19.30 -32.57
CA VAL A 41 14.31 19.74 -31.57
C VAL A 41 13.93 19.14 -30.21
N GLY A 42 14.90 18.49 -29.56
CA GLY A 42 14.76 17.90 -28.22
C GLY A 42 15.40 18.77 -27.13
N GLY A 43 15.86 18.17 -26.04
CA GLY A 43 16.55 18.86 -24.95
C GLY A 43 18.05 19.08 -25.20
N TRP A 44 18.82 19.10 -24.12
CA TRP A 44 20.23 19.51 -24.11
C TRP A 44 21.13 18.37 -23.63
N VAL A 45 22.24 18.15 -24.33
CA VAL A 45 23.25 17.16 -23.94
C VAL A 45 24.67 17.71 -24.01
N SER A 46 25.58 17.25 -23.15
CA SER A 46 26.98 17.72 -23.20
C SER A 46 27.82 17.07 -24.31
N SER A 47 27.43 15.88 -24.75
CA SER A 47 28.05 15.17 -25.86
C SER A 47 27.10 14.14 -26.46
N ALA A 48 27.33 13.73 -27.72
CA ALA A 48 26.54 12.69 -28.35
C ALA A 48 26.89 11.27 -27.83
N LEU A 49 28.16 11.08 -27.47
CA LEU A 49 28.72 9.82 -27.00
C LEU A 49 29.30 9.97 -25.59
N LEU A 50 29.23 8.90 -24.82
CA LEU A 50 29.93 8.75 -23.54
C LEU A 50 31.42 8.41 -23.78
N PRO A 51 32.28 8.49 -22.74
CA PRO A 51 33.71 8.20 -22.87
C PRO A 51 34.05 6.80 -23.39
N ASP A 52 33.16 5.83 -23.19
CA ASP A 52 33.29 4.45 -23.68
C ASP A 52 32.85 4.27 -25.16
N GLY A 53 32.39 5.36 -25.80
CA GLY A 53 31.90 5.37 -27.18
C GLY A 53 30.44 4.95 -27.34
N SER A 54 29.74 4.60 -26.26
CA SER A 54 28.31 4.31 -26.29
C SER A 54 27.49 5.60 -26.46
N PRO A 55 26.30 5.53 -27.07
CA PRO A 55 25.45 6.70 -27.24
C PRO A 55 24.91 7.19 -25.89
N ARG A 56 24.94 8.50 -25.66
CA ARG A 56 24.38 9.12 -24.45
C ARG A 56 22.87 8.96 -24.37
N ILE A 57 22.20 9.12 -25.51
CA ILE A 57 20.78 8.81 -25.70
C ILE A 57 20.72 7.59 -26.62
N ALA A 58 20.21 6.47 -26.11
CA ALA A 58 20.06 5.24 -26.90
C ALA A 58 18.94 5.38 -27.95
N PRO A 59 18.93 4.57 -29.02
CA PRO A 59 18.00 4.71 -30.15
C PRO A 59 16.49 4.74 -29.81
N GLY A 60 16.07 4.10 -28.72
CA GLY A 60 14.66 4.09 -28.30
C GLY A 60 14.27 5.23 -27.34
N ALA A 61 15.25 6.00 -26.85
CA ALA A 61 15.05 7.03 -25.85
C ALA A 61 15.07 8.43 -26.45
N TRP A 62 14.48 9.39 -25.73
CA TRP A 62 14.49 10.79 -26.13
C TRP A 62 14.49 11.76 -24.96
N VAL A 63 15.11 12.92 -25.21
CA VAL A 63 15.14 14.06 -24.30
C VAL A 63 14.33 15.18 -24.96
N PHE A 64 13.25 15.59 -24.33
CA PHE A 64 12.31 16.62 -24.77
C PHE A 64 12.57 17.96 -24.07
N ASP A 65 11.93 19.01 -24.58
CA ASP A 65 11.81 20.32 -23.94
C ASP A 65 13.17 20.93 -23.55
N GLU A 66 13.31 21.39 -22.31
CA GLU A 66 14.50 22.02 -21.74
C GLU A 66 15.28 21.08 -20.80
N ALA A 67 15.00 19.77 -20.88
CA ALA A 67 15.70 18.79 -20.07
C ALA A 67 17.19 18.71 -20.44
N LYS A 68 18.04 18.43 -19.46
CA LYS A 68 19.51 18.47 -19.57
C LYS A 68 20.09 17.12 -19.17
N VAL A 69 20.97 16.59 -20.01
CA VAL A 69 21.74 15.36 -19.73
C VAL A 69 23.23 15.65 -19.89
N CYS A 70 23.94 15.71 -18.78
CA CYS A 70 25.33 16.15 -18.72
C CYS A 70 26.22 15.21 -17.89
N GLY A 71 27.51 15.53 -17.73
CA GLY A 71 28.48 14.60 -17.14
C GLY A 71 28.59 13.29 -17.92
N ASN A 72 28.55 12.15 -17.23
CA ASN A 72 28.46 10.80 -17.79
C ASN A 72 27.03 10.23 -17.77
N ALA A 73 26.00 11.04 -17.55
CA ALA A 73 24.64 10.54 -17.44
C ALA A 73 24.15 9.94 -18.77
N GLN A 74 23.43 8.83 -18.68
CA GLN A 74 22.97 8.05 -19.83
C GLN A 74 21.45 7.85 -19.81
N VAL A 75 20.84 7.95 -20.98
CA VAL A 75 19.43 7.67 -21.21
C VAL A 75 19.29 6.50 -22.19
N GLY A 76 18.86 5.36 -21.68
CA GLY A 76 18.73 4.08 -22.36
C GLY A 76 17.29 3.62 -22.61
N GLY A 77 17.15 2.45 -23.25
CA GLY A 77 15.86 1.81 -23.49
C GLY A 77 14.89 2.67 -24.31
N ASN A 78 13.66 2.78 -23.81
CA ASN A 78 12.56 3.64 -24.26
C ASN A 78 12.29 4.81 -23.29
N ALA A 79 13.30 5.21 -22.51
CA ALA A 79 13.14 6.22 -21.47
C ALA A 79 12.81 7.60 -22.06
N ARG A 80 12.04 8.38 -21.30
CA ARG A 80 11.59 9.71 -21.70
C ARG A 80 11.98 10.73 -20.64
N ILE A 81 12.76 11.72 -21.05
CA ILE A 81 13.16 12.84 -20.18
C ILE A 81 12.52 14.11 -20.73
N SER A 82 11.80 14.91 -19.93
CA SER A 82 11.07 16.10 -20.41
C SER A 82 10.97 17.20 -19.35
N GLY A 83 10.36 18.34 -19.70
CA GLY A 83 10.28 19.52 -18.84
C GLY A 83 11.63 20.25 -18.74
N VAL A 84 12.10 20.47 -17.51
CA VAL A 84 13.40 21.09 -17.19
C VAL A 84 14.24 20.16 -16.31
N ALA A 85 14.00 18.85 -16.41
CA ALA A 85 14.69 17.83 -15.64
C ALA A 85 16.21 17.86 -15.90
N VAL A 86 16.99 17.53 -14.88
CA VAL A 86 18.46 17.53 -14.96
C VAL A 86 19.01 16.16 -14.58
N LEU A 87 19.73 15.54 -15.49
CA LEU A 87 20.50 14.33 -15.32
C LEU A 87 21.99 14.68 -15.37
N ASP A 88 22.73 14.34 -14.33
CA ASP A 88 24.15 14.72 -14.22
C ASP A 88 25.00 13.59 -13.60
N LYS A 89 26.33 13.75 -13.62
CA LYS A 89 27.32 12.79 -13.11
C LYS A 89 27.16 11.43 -13.79
N ASN A 90 26.93 10.32 -13.09
CA ASN A 90 26.83 8.98 -13.68
C ASN A 90 25.37 8.44 -13.65
N ALA A 91 24.36 9.32 -13.59
CA ALA A 91 22.96 8.91 -13.53
C ALA A 91 22.57 8.02 -14.73
N HIS A 92 21.91 6.90 -14.47
CA HIS A 92 21.53 5.93 -15.50
C HIS A 92 20.01 5.72 -15.53
N ILE A 93 19.37 6.18 -16.62
CA ILE A 93 17.92 6.11 -16.78
C ILE A 93 17.62 5.20 -17.96
N THR A 94 16.85 4.13 -17.78
CA THR A 94 16.66 3.10 -18.82
C THR A 94 15.22 2.56 -18.87
N ASP A 95 14.98 1.57 -19.74
CA ASP A 95 13.72 0.87 -19.97
C ASP A 95 12.58 1.83 -20.34
N PHE A 96 11.47 1.87 -19.62
CA PHE A 96 10.33 2.76 -19.86
C PHE A 96 10.22 3.87 -18.81
N ALA A 97 11.32 4.18 -18.13
CA ALA A 97 11.35 5.23 -17.11
C ALA A 97 10.94 6.59 -17.68
N HIS A 98 10.19 7.37 -16.89
CA HIS A 98 9.72 8.69 -17.28
C HIS A 98 10.13 9.74 -16.24
N VAL A 99 11.02 10.64 -16.64
CA VAL A 99 11.53 11.73 -15.82
C VAL A 99 11.01 13.05 -16.37
N THR A 100 10.26 13.82 -15.59
CA THR A 100 9.61 15.06 -16.06
C THR A 100 9.67 16.17 -15.02
N GLY A 101 9.22 17.38 -15.37
CA GLY A 101 9.15 18.51 -14.44
C GLY A 101 10.51 19.12 -14.17
N ASN A 102 10.77 19.49 -12.91
CA ASN A 102 12.04 19.99 -12.37
C ASN A 102 12.88 18.89 -11.70
N ALA A 103 12.65 17.61 -12.00
CA ALA A 103 13.31 16.49 -11.35
C ALA A 103 14.83 16.53 -11.56
N ARG A 104 15.59 16.13 -10.53
CA ARG A 104 17.06 16.08 -10.57
C ARG A 104 17.54 14.68 -10.23
N ILE A 105 18.30 14.08 -11.13
CA ILE A 105 18.87 12.74 -10.95
C ILE A 105 20.38 12.85 -11.13
N THR A 106 21.14 12.58 -10.08
CA THR A 106 22.59 12.79 -10.07
C THR A 106 23.34 11.59 -9.49
N ASP A 107 24.67 11.70 -9.46
CA ASP A 107 25.59 10.71 -8.90
C ASP A 107 25.49 9.37 -9.66
N ASN A 108 25.37 8.23 -8.99
CA ASN A 108 25.24 6.92 -9.62
C ASN A 108 23.79 6.41 -9.55
N ALA A 109 22.81 7.32 -9.41
CA ALA A 109 21.42 6.95 -9.29
C ALA A 109 20.90 6.21 -10.54
N VAL A 110 20.10 5.17 -10.31
CA VAL A 110 19.49 4.33 -11.35
C VAL A 110 17.98 4.50 -11.33
N VAL A 111 17.39 4.82 -12.48
CA VAL A 111 15.94 4.84 -12.68
C VAL A 111 15.57 3.96 -13.87
N SER A 112 14.82 2.89 -13.65
CA SER A 112 14.59 1.87 -14.68
C SER A 112 13.14 1.33 -14.66
N ASP A 113 12.89 0.28 -15.43
CA ASP A 113 11.57 -0.34 -15.62
C ASP A 113 10.49 0.67 -16.06
N HIS A 114 9.43 0.86 -15.29
CA HIS A 114 8.32 1.78 -15.54
C HIS A 114 8.27 2.92 -14.50
N ALA A 115 9.41 3.21 -13.85
CA ALA A 115 9.49 4.22 -12.81
C ALA A 115 9.11 5.62 -13.33
N ARG A 116 8.51 6.44 -12.46
CA ARG A 116 8.13 7.83 -12.76
C ARG A 116 8.71 8.78 -11.74
N VAL A 117 9.50 9.74 -12.22
CA VAL A 117 10.13 10.77 -11.39
C VAL A 117 9.68 12.13 -11.90
N ARG A 118 8.97 12.91 -11.10
CA ARG A 118 8.32 14.15 -11.56
C ARG A 118 8.46 15.30 -10.58
N ASP A 119 7.92 16.45 -10.95
CA ASP A 119 7.88 17.67 -10.14
C ASP A 119 9.26 18.13 -9.72
N HIS A 120 9.55 18.30 -8.42
CA HIS A 120 10.84 18.73 -7.88
C HIS A 120 11.64 17.59 -7.24
N ALA A 121 11.30 16.33 -7.55
CA ALA A 121 11.92 15.16 -6.96
C ALA A 121 13.44 15.11 -7.20
N LYS A 122 14.18 14.66 -6.20
CA LYS A 122 15.64 14.51 -6.24
C LYS A 122 16.04 13.07 -6.00
N ILE A 123 16.91 12.55 -6.85
CA ILE A 123 17.48 11.22 -6.71
C ILE A 123 18.99 11.33 -6.83
N SER A 124 19.74 10.88 -5.84
CA SER A 124 21.20 11.01 -5.79
C SER A 124 21.87 9.81 -5.10
N GLY A 125 23.18 9.84 -4.93
CA GLY A 125 23.95 8.70 -4.40
C GLY A 125 23.99 7.50 -5.35
N ASN A 126 23.88 6.30 -4.79
CA ASN A 126 23.69 5.01 -5.48
C ASN A 126 22.22 4.55 -5.42
N ALA A 127 21.27 5.48 -5.35
CA ALA A 127 19.86 5.17 -5.16
C ALA A 127 19.25 4.44 -6.37
N HIS A 128 18.28 3.56 -6.12
CA HIS A 128 17.59 2.78 -7.13
C HIS A 128 16.08 3.06 -7.10
N VAL A 129 15.53 3.54 -8.22
CA VAL A 129 14.08 3.71 -8.40
C VAL A 129 13.62 2.84 -9.57
N VAL A 130 12.99 1.71 -9.26
CA VAL A 130 12.72 0.62 -10.21
C VAL A 130 11.27 0.12 -10.12
N GLY A 131 10.87 -0.82 -10.97
CA GLY A 131 9.48 -1.28 -11.08
C GLY A 131 8.54 -0.21 -11.63
N LYS A 132 7.36 -0.07 -11.04
CA LYS A 132 6.36 0.99 -11.31
C LYS A 132 6.41 2.11 -10.26
N ALA A 133 7.52 2.23 -9.54
CA ALA A 133 7.69 3.20 -8.46
C ALA A 133 7.45 4.64 -8.95
N LYS A 134 6.93 5.49 -8.06
CA LYS A 134 6.72 6.91 -8.31
C LYS A 134 7.44 7.74 -7.26
N VAL A 135 8.25 8.69 -7.69
CA VAL A 135 8.88 9.71 -6.83
C VAL A 135 8.42 11.07 -7.34
N LEU A 136 7.64 11.77 -6.52
CA LEU A 136 6.86 12.93 -6.94
C LEU A 136 7.13 14.13 -6.01
N GLU A 137 6.59 15.29 -6.38
CA GLU A 137 6.64 16.51 -5.57
C GLU A 137 8.06 16.91 -5.16
N ASN A 138 8.36 17.09 -3.87
CA ASN A 138 9.68 17.47 -3.36
C ASN A 138 10.45 16.29 -2.76
N ALA A 139 10.04 15.05 -3.05
CA ALA A 139 10.63 13.86 -2.43
C ALA A 139 12.11 13.69 -2.81
N CYS A 140 12.91 13.23 -1.84
CA CYS A 140 14.34 12.93 -1.99
C CYS A 140 14.59 11.44 -1.79
N VAL A 141 15.34 10.82 -2.71
CA VAL A 141 15.85 9.44 -2.58
C VAL A 141 17.36 9.46 -2.77
N GLU A 142 18.12 9.19 -1.72
CA GLU A 142 19.58 9.41 -1.70
C GLU A 142 20.35 8.18 -1.18
N ASP A 143 21.68 8.27 -1.17
CA ASP A 143 22.58 7.19 -0.73
C ASP A 143 22.35 5.84 -1.43
N GLU A 144 22.19 4.73 -0.72
CA GLU A 144 21.94 3.38 -1.27
C GLU A 144 20.45 3.01 -1.24
N ALA A 145 19.56 3.99 -1.06
CA ALA A 145 18.14 3.75 -0.87
C ALA A 145 17.49 3.14 -2.12
N THR A 146 16.48 2.28 -1.90
CA THR A 146 15.74 1.64 -2.99
C THR A 146 14.24 1.88 -2.88
N VAL A 147 13.64 2.40 -3.95
CA VAL A 147 12.18 2.50 -4.13
C VAL A 147 11.77 1.60 -5.29
N ARG A 148 10.89 0.62 -5.05
CA ARG A 148 10.52 -0.38 -6.07
C ARG A 148 9.04 -0.75 -6.07
N ASP A 149 8.68 -1.72 -6.91
CA ASP A 149 7.33 -2.25 -7.08
C ASP A 149 6.34 -1.16 -7.51
N CYS A 150 5.23 -0.95 -6.79
CA CYS A 150 4.24 0.10 -7.07
C CYS A 150 4.28 1.22 -6.03
N ALA A 151 5.35 1.32 -5.24
CA ALA A 151 5.45 2.29 -4.15
C ALA A 151 5.43 3.73 -4.67
N THR A 152 4.81 4.63 -3.91
CA THR A 152 4.78 6.07 -4.20
C THR A 152 5.44 6.83 -3.05
N VAL A 153 6.46 7.62 -3.36
CA VAL A 153 7.10 8.58 -2.45
C VAL A 153 6.78 10.00 -2.92
N SER A 154 6.21 10.83 -2.05
CA SER A 154 5.70 12.17 -2.39
C SER A 154 5.79 13.13 -1.20
N GLY A 155 5.31 14.37 -1.33
CA GLY A 155 5.50 15.42 -0.32
C GLY A 155 6.94 15.90 -0.25
N SER A 156 7.38 16.23 0.96
CA SER A 156 8.78 16.49 1.31
C SER A 156 9.48 15.24 1.85
N SER A 157 9.01 14.04 1.49
CA SER A 157 9.52 12.80 2.07
C SER A 157 10.96 12.53 1.67
N TRP A 158 11.74 11.95 2.59
CA TRP A 158 13.15 11.62 2.39
C TRP A 158 13.40 10.13 2.63
N VAL A 159 13.92 9.43 1.63
CA VAL A 159 14.40 8.05 1.73
C VAL A 159 15.92 8.07 1.55
N SER A 160 16.68 7.57 2.51
CA SER A 160 18.15 7.67 2.50
C SER A 160 18.83 6.42 3.06
N GLU A 161 20.16 6.44 3.06
CA GLU A 161 21.02 5.35 3.54
C GLU A 161 20.73 4.02 2.84
N ARG A 162 20.45 2.93 3.57
CA ARG A 162 20.13 1.60 3.00
C ARG A 162 18.63 1.29 3.07
N ALA A 163 17.80 2.30 3.30
CA ALA A 163 16.38 2.11 3.47
C ALA A 163 15.72 1.61 2.19
N MET A 164 14.66 0.83 2.32
CA MET A 164 13.90 0.39 1.15
C MET A 164 12.39 0.54 1.29
N VAL A 165 11.80 1.12 0.25
CA VAL A 165 10.36 1.33 0.09
C VAL A 165 9.85 0.43 -1.05
N ALA A 166 8.91 -0.46 -0.76
CA ALA A 166 8.47 -1.50 -1.69
C ALA A 166 6.97 -1.83 -1.57
N GLY A 167 6.43 -2.70 -2.41
CA GLY A 167 4.99 -3.00 -2.44
C GLY A 167 4.14 -1.90 -3.10
N SER A 168 2.93 -1.66 -2.57
CA SER A 168 1.97 -0.66 -3.07
C SER A 168 1.70 0.46 -2.04
N VAL A 169 2.69 0.75 -1.18
CA VAL A 169 2.59 1.74 -0.11
C VAL A 169 2.71 3.18 -0.63
N TYR A 170 2.06 4.11 0.05
CA TYR A 170 2.21 5.54 -0.16
C TYR A 170 2.97 6.16 1.02
N VAL A 171 4.21 6.61 0.76
CA VAL A 171 5.01 7.42 1.69
C VAL A 171 4.87 8.88 1.28
N MET A 172 4.31 9.72 2.15
CA MET A 172 3.95 11.09 1.77
C MET A 172 4.12 12.12 2.88
N ASN A 173 3.87 13.37 2.53
CA ASN A 173 4.05 14.56 3.37
C ASN A 173 5.50 14.66 3.84
N ASP A 174 5.76 14.79 5.14
CA ASP A 174 7.11 15.00 5.68
C ASP A 174 7.70 13.71 6.28
N SER A 175 7.53 12.58 5.59
CA SER A 175 8.00 11.27 6.09
C SER A 175 9.50 11.04 5.82
N GLN A 176 10.21 10.43 6.76
CA GLN A 176 11.63 10.09 6.66
C GLN A 176 11.82 8.58 6.86
N VAL A 177 12.55 7.94 5.96
CA VAL A 177 12.85 6.50 5.97
C VAL A 177 14.35 6.32 5.73
N CYS A 178 15.12 5.99 6.78
CA CYS A 178 16.60 5.95 6.74
C CYS A 178 17.19 4.68 7.38
N ASP A 179 18.50 4.64 7.55
CA ASP A 179 19.27 3.47 8.02
C ASP A 179 18.99 2.20 7.21
N ASP A 180 18.69 1.07 7.86
CA ASP A 180 18.33 -0.23 7.29
C ASP A 180 16.81 -0.48 7.31
N SER A 181 16.00 0.58 7.39
CA SER A 181 14.55 0.45 7.57
C SER A 181 13.81 -0.06 6.33
N PHE A 182 12.66 -0.69 6.56
CA PHE A 182 11.78 -1.22 5.53
C PHE A 182 10.39 -0.59 5.62
N VAL A 183 9.88 -0.06 4.51
CA VAL A 183 8.48 0.38 4.41
C VAL A 183 7.84 -0.27 3.19
N GLY A 184 6.86 -1.12 3.39
CA GLY A 184 6.14 -1.72 2.28
C GLY A 184 4.77 -2.27 2.62
N GLY A 185 4.30 -3.21 1.81
CA GLY A 185 2.91 -3.67 1.86
C GLY A 185 1.96 -2.72 1.14
N SER A 186 0.79 -2.49 1.70
CA SER A 186 -0.26 -1.59 1.21
C SER A 186 -0.69 -0.61 2.29
N GLY A 187 -1.03 0.61 1.90
CA GLY A 187 -1.52 1.63 2.83
C GLY A 187 -0.69 2.91 2.82
N LEU A 188 -0.79 3.67 3.90
CA LEU A 188 -0.33 5.06 4.00
C LEU A 188 0.69 5.22 5.13
N VAL A 189 1.83 5.84 4.81
CA VAL A 189 2.83 6.32 5.76
C VAL A 189 2.95 7.84 5.59
N SER A 190 2.54 8.61 6.58
CA SER A 190 2.44 10.07 6.48
C SER A 190 2.99 10.77 7.73
N ASN A 191 3.92 11.72 7.57
CA ASN A 191 4.59 12.41 8.68
C ASN A 191 5.23 11.42 9.67
N CYS A 192 5.83 10.35 9.16
CA CYS A 192 6.47 9.33 9.98
C CYS A 192 7.98 9.41 9.88
N PHE A 193 8.69 9.13 10.97
CA PHE A 193 10.13 8.92 10.95
C PHE A 193 10.43 7.45 11.27
N VAL A 194 10.92 6.72 10.28
CA VAL A 194 11.23 5.29 10.33
C VAL A 194 12.74 5.13 10.16
N GLN A 195 13.41 4.63 11.18
CA GLN A 195 14.87 4.63 11.25
C GLN A 195 15.41 3.34 11.89
N GLU A 196 16.73 3.24 11.96
CA GLU A 196 17.49 2.08 12.39
C GLU A 196 17.13 0.82 11.60
N ASN A 197 16.41 -0.14 12.19
CA ASN A 197 15.97 -1.37 11.55
C ASN A 197 14.43 -1.52 11.55
N ALA A 198 13.71 -0.40 11.74
CA ALA A 198 12.26 -0.42 11.87
C ALA A 198 11.59 -0.85 10.56
N GLN A 199 10.46 -1.55 10.70
CA GLN A 199 9.74 -2.16 9.59
C GLN A 199 8.26 -1.84 9.63
N ILE A 200 7.73 -1.33 8.53
CA ILE A 200 6.30 -1.25 8.24
C ILE A 200 6.02 -2.21 7.08
N ALA A 201 5.12 -3.16 7.29
CA ALA A 201 4.71 -4.14 6.29
C ALA A 201 3.21 -4.43 6.39
N GLY A 202 2.65 -5.19 5.46
CA GLY A 202 1.21 -5.54 5.47
C GLY A 202 0.31 -4.35 5.12
N SER A 203 -0.91 -4.35 5.63
CA SER A 203 -1.93 -3.31 5.37
C SER A 203 -1.92 -2.29 6.51
N VAL A 204 -1.11 -1.23 6.39
CA VAL A 204 -0.89 -0.28 7.50
C VAL A 204 -1.20 1.15 7.06
N ASN A 205 -2.02 1.83 7.85
CA ASN A 205 -2.23 3.28 7.77
C ASN A 205 -1.64 3.93 9.02
N ILE A 206 -0.43 4.46 8.91
CA ILE A 206 0.30 5.07 10.00
C ILE A 206 0.60 6.54 9.72
N SER A 207 0.35 7.39 10.72
CA SER A 207 0.58 8.82 10.62
C SER A 207 1.20 9.41 11.89
N ASP A 208 1.92 10.52 11.74
CA ASP A 208 2.45 11.32 12.84
C ASP A 208 3.29 10.48 13.84
N SER A 209 4.09 9.51 13.36
CA SER A 209 4.69 8.45 14.20
C SER A 209 6.22 8.35 14.08
N LEU A 210 6.88 7.89 15.14
CA LEU A 210 8.32 7.63 15.23
C LEU A 210 8.55 6.14 15.48
N LEU A 211 9.25 5.45 14.57
CA LEU A 211 9.64 4.05 14.71
C LEU A 211 11.17 3.93 14.65
N SER A 212 11.77 3.35 15.68
CA SER A 212 13.21 3.05 15.74
C SER A 212 13.48 1.65 16.31
N GLY A 213 14.75 1.25 16.42
CA GLY A 213 15.14 -0.09 16.79
C GLY A 213 14.75 -1.11 15.72
N ASN A 214 14.36 -2.30 16.17
CA ASN A 214 13.79 -3.37 15.36
C ASN A 214 12.25 -3.36 15.42
N THR A 215 11.62 -2.20 15.61
CA THR A 215 10.16 -2.09 15.70
C THR A 215 9.50 -2.62 14.43
N ARG A 216 8.44 -3.41 14.55
CA ARG A 216 7.70 -3.99 13.42
C ARG A 216 6.22 -3.64 13.53
N VAL A 217 5.68 -3.02 12.49
CA VAL A 217 4.27 -2.70 12.34
C VAL A 217 3.74 -3.44 11.13
N THR A 218 2.78 -4.35 11.31
CA THR A 218 2.29 -5.23 10.24
C THR A 218 0.82 -5.06 9.87
N ASP A 219 0.05 -4.39 10.73
CA ASP A 219 -1.39 -4.15 10.54
C ASP A 219 -1.84 -2.97 11.43
N GLY A 220 -2.91 -2.30 11.03
CA GLY A 220 -3.64 -1.33 11.86
C GLY A 220 -3.71 0.09 11.32
N ILE A 221 -4.66 0.84 11.89
CA ILE A 221 -4.74 2.29 11.78
C ILE A 221 -4.06 2.90 13.00
N ILE A 222 -2.97 3.62 12.77
CA ILE A 222 -2.05 4.08 13.81
C ILE A 222 -1.80 5.57 13.64
N ARG A 223 -1.87 6.32 14.74
CA ARG A 223 -1.58 7.75 14.75
C ARG A 223 -0.86 8.15 16.02
N GLY A 224 0.27 8.83 15.91
CA GLY A 224 1.03 9.26 17.08
C GLY A 224 1.75 8.11 17.79
N LEU A 225 2.15 7.05 17.08
CA LEU A 225 2.93 5.97 17.69
C LEU A 225 4.39 6.40 17.85
N VAL A 226 4.91 6.29 19.06
CA VAL A 226 6.33 6.35 19.35
C VAL A 226 6.76 4.96 19.80
N ALA A 227 7.51 4.25 18.97
CA ALA A 227 7.95 2.89 19.25
C ALA A 227 9.45 2.73 19.04
N HIS A 228 10.11 2.09 20.01
CA HIS A 228 11.54 1.83 19.96
C HIS A 228 11.89 0.44 20.49
N GLY A 229 13.07 -0.06 20.15
CA GLY A 229 13.52 -1.40 20.53
C GLY A 229 12.89 -2.48 19.65
N ASP A 230 12.38 -3.55 20.25
CA ASP A 230 11.88 -4.74 19.54
C ASP A 230 10.33 -4.80 19.51
N ALA A 231 9.67 -3.64 19.52
CA ALA A 231 8.22 -3.54 19.61
C ALA A 231 7.54 -4.14 18.37
N VAL A 232 6.48 -4.93 18.58
CA VAL A 232 5.68 -5.53 17.49
C VAL A 232 4.23 -5.07 17.61
N VAL A 233 3.69 -4.53 16.52
CA VAL A 233 2.32 -4.03 16.41
C VAL A 233 1.64 -4.67 15.21
N ALA A 234 0.55 -5.39 15.45
CA ALA A 234 -0.27 -6.04 14.42
C ALA A 234 -1.76 -5.72 14.60
N ALA A 235 -2.06 -4.52 15.08
CA ALA A 235 -3.41 -4.04 15.32
C ALA A 235 -3.47 -2.52 15.36
N SER A 236 -4.66 -1.97 15.15
CA SER A 236 -4.94 -0.56 15.42
C SER A 236 -4.67 -0.21 16.88
N LEU A 237 -4.05 0.94 17.10
CA LEU A 237 -3.70 1.45 18.42
C LEU A 237 -4.52 2.70 18.76
N PRO A 238 -4.73 2.98 20.05
CA PRO A 238 -5.13 4.32 20.47
C PRO A 238 -4.18 5.38 19.92
N LYS A 239 -4.69 6.59 19.71
CA LYS A 239 -3.87 7.71 19.26
C LYS A 239 -2.84 8.09 20.34
N ASP A 240 -1.65 8.51 19.94
CA ASP A 240 -0.60 9.04 20.83
C ASP A 240 -0.14 8.00 21.87
N VAL A 241 0.38 6.87 21.36
CA VAL A 241 0.79 5.68 22.13
C VAL A 241 2.31 5.54 22.13
N PHE A 242 2.85 5.10 23.26
CA PHE A 242 4.29 4.91 23.46
C PHE A 242 4.59 3.44 23.76
N LEU A 243 5.44 2.81 22.95
CA LEU A 243 5.86 1.42 23.11
C LEU A 243 7.39 1.35 23.21
N SER A 244 7.87 0.46 24.07
CA SER A 244 9.31 0.23 24.25
C SER A 244 9.65 -1.24 24.37
N GLY A 245 10.91 -1.58 24.07
CA GLY A 245 11.50 -2.87 24.40
C GLY A 245 10.76 -4.02 23.75
N SER A 246 10.26 -4.96 24.55
CA SER A 246 9.61 -6.21 24.10
C SER A 246 8.10 -6.09 23.91
N ALA A 247 7.57 -4.88 23.69
CA ALA A 247 6.16 -4.64 23.44
C ALA A 247 5.64 -5.54 22.30
N HIS A 248 4.48 -6.18 22.49
CA HIS A 248 3.91 -7.12 21.55
C HIS A 248 2.39 -7.02 21.55
N VAL A 249 1.86 -6.16 20.68
CA VAL A 249 0.43 -5.80 20.60
C VAL A 249 -0.15 -6.37 19.31
N ARG A 250 -0.88 -7.49 19.41
CA ARG A 250 -1.54 -8.18 18.28
C ARG A 250 -3.02 -7.88 18.14
N THR A 251 -3.62 -7.33 19.20
CA THR A 251 -5.03 -6.97 19.24
C THR A 251 -5.20 -5.62 19.93
N PRO A 252 -6.23 -4.82 19.57
CA PRO A 252 -6.38 -3.48 20.13
C PRO A 252 -6.51 -3.46 21.66
N ASP A 253 -7.07 -4.51 22.27
CA ASP A 253 -7.25 -4.65 23.71
C ASP A 253 -5.96 -4.98 24.48
N GLN A 254 -4.87 -5.29 23.78
CA GLN A 254 -3.53 -5.48 24.35
C GLN A 254 -2.77 -4.17 24.58
N CYS A 255 -3.38 -3.02 24.26
CA CYS A 255 -2.82 -1.70 24.51
C CYS A 255 -3.88 -0.76 25.08
N VAL A 256 -3.58 -0.15 26.23
CA VAL A 256 -4.44 0.84 26.87
C VAL A 256 -3.67 2.13 27.07
N ARG A 257 -4.22 3.21 26.54
CA ARG A 257 -3.73 4.57 26.78
C ARG A 257 -4.64 5.28 27.77
N PHE A 258 -4.06 6.03 28.70
CA PHE A 258 -4.79 6.99 29.53
C PHE A 258 -3.91 8.17 29.94
N GLN A 259 -4.54 9.25 30.40
CA GLN A 259 -3.86 10.36 31.06
C GLN A 259 -4.11 10.21 32.58
N PRO A 260 -3.05 10.14 33.40
CA PRO A 260 -3.20 10.01 34.84
C PRO A 260 -3.71 11.32 35.43
N VAL A 261 -4.25 11.25 36.65
CA VAL A 261 -4.60 12.47 37.38
C VAL A 261 -3.30 13.08 37.91
N CYS A 262 -2.71 14.01 37.15
CA CYS A 262 -1.49 14.71 37.52
C CYS A 262 -1.45 16.14 36.93
N PRO A 263 -0.54 17.01 37.41
CA PRO A 263 -0.43 18.39 36.93
C PRO A 263 0.11 18.52 35.49
N GLU A 264 0.77 17.48 34.97
CA GLU A 264 1.38 17.47 33.63
C GLU A 264 0.51 16.74 32.60
N ASP A 265 0.66 17.10 31.32
CA ASP A 265 -0.02 16.44 30.20
C ASP A 265 0.68 15.11 29.79
N THR A 266 1.12 14.34 30.79
CA THR A 266 1.82 13.06 30.57
C THR A 266 0.83 11.98 30.15
N VAL A 267 1.13 11.28 29.07
CA VAL A 267 0.34 10.13 28.60
C VAL A 267 0.98 8.85 29.13
N VAL A 268 0.15 7.95 29.64
CA VAL A 268 0.56 6.61 30.09
C VAL A 268 0.03 5.57 29.11
N THR A 269 0.93 4.73 28.63
CA THR A 269 0.59 3.54 27.82
C THR A 269 0.88 2.28 28.64
N VAL A 270 -0.12 1.41 28.75
CA VAL A 270 0.03 0.07 29.33
C VAL A 270 -0.19 -0.94 28.22
N TYR A 271 0.74 -1.86 28.05
CA TYR A 271 0.75 -2.78 26.91
C TYR A 271 1.24 -4.17 27.31
N ARG A 272 1.01 -5.14 26.43
CA ARG A 272 1.49 -6.52 26.59
C ARG A 272 2.89 -6.67 26.00
N ASN A 273 3.77 -7.40 26.68
CA ASN A 273 5.07 -7.81 26.17
C ASN A 273 5.00 -9.21 25.54
N ASN A 274 6.05 -9.58 24.80
CA ASN A 274 6.15 -10.91 24.17
C ASN A 274 6.16 -12.08 25.18
N ASP A 275 6.59 -11.85 26.42
CA ASP A 275 6.58 -12.85 27.50
C ASP A 275 5.29 -12.83 28.34
N ASP A 276 4.25 -12.17 27.85
CA ASP A 276 2.96 -11.92 28.52
C ASP A 276 3.02 -11.05 29.78
N SER A 277 4.20 -10.51 30.11
CA SER A 277 4.30 -9.47 31.14
C SER A 277 3.63 -8.17 30.66
N ILE A 278 3.34 -7.27 31.61
CA ILE A 278 2.73 -5.98 31.32
C ILE A 278 3.81 -4.91 31.34
N GLY A 279 3.97 -4.23 30.22
CA GLY A 279 4.79 -3.04 30.08
C GLY A 279 4.01 -1.77 30.40
N VAL A 280 4.72 -0.77 30.92
CA VAL A 280 4.20 0.58 31.13
C VAL A 280 5.21 1.55 30.55
N CYS A 281 4.75 2.46 29.70
CA CYS A 281 5.53 3.54 29.13
C CYS A 281 4.84 4.87 29.35
N LEU A 282 5.65 5.92 29.40
CA LEU A 282 5.21 7.30 29.54
C LEU A 282 5.61 8.09 28.31
N SER A 283 4.82 9.10 27.98
CA SER A 283 5.37 10.25 27.25
C SER A 283 6.41 10.97 28.11
N TYR A 284 7.06 11.98 27.55
CA TYR A 284 7.95 12.82 28.33
C TYR A 284 7.21 13.55 29.46
N PHE A 285 7.93 13.82 30.55
CA PHE A 285 7.54 14.67 31.67
C PHE A 285 8.81 15.39 32.21
N THR A 286 8.64 16.41 33.05
CA THR A 286 9.78 17.09 33.67
C THR A 286 10.06 16.47 35.04
N ASN A 287 11.24 15.87 35.23
CA ASN A 287 11.57 15.26 36.51
C ASN A 287 11.94 16.30 37.58
N LEU A 288 12.18 15.85 38.81
CA LEU A 288 12.53 16.71 39.94
C LEU A 288 13.86 17.48 39.76
N ALA A 289 14.72 17.04 38.83
CA ALA A 289 15.95 17.74 38.47
C ALA A 289 15.72 18.87 37.43
N GLY A 290 14.52 18.96 36.86
CA GLY A 290 14.19 19.89 35.77
C GLY A 290 14.55 19.37 34.38
N ASP A 291 14.91 18.09 34.28
CA ASP A 291 15.30 17.44 33.02
C ASP A 291 14.10 16.64 32.44
N PRO A 292 14.00 16.53 31.10
CA PRO A 292 12.99 15.69 30.47
C PRO A 292 13.29 14.21 30.74
N SER A 293 12.27 13.45 31.16
CA SER A 293 12.38 12.03 31.48
C SER A 293 11.17 11.24 30.95
N THR A 294 11.36 9.94 30.77
CA THR A 294 10.32 8.95 30.46
C THR A 294 10.31 7.80 31.47
N ASP A 295 11.13 7.89 32.53
CA ASP A 295 11.27 6.84 33.52
C ASP A 295 10.07 6.79 34.46
N VAL A 296 9.48 5.60 34.60
CA VAL A 296 8.25 5.39 35.39
C VAL A 296 8.50 5.58 36.88
N GLN A 297 9.69 5.26 37.39
CA GLN A 297 10.04 5.47 38.79
C GLN A 297 10.27 6.95 39.09
N GLU A 298 10.98 7.67 38.23
CA GLU A 298 11.13 9.13 38.39
C GLU A 298 9.77 9.84 38.35
N PHE A 299 8.85 9.39 37.49
CA PHE A 299 7.49 9.94 37.44
C PHE A 299 6.72 9.64 38.73
N ARG A 300 6.86 8.42 39.26
CA ARG A 300 6.26 8.02 40.54
C ARG A 300 6.80 8.86 41.69
N GLU A 301 8.10 9.16 41.70
CA GLU A 301 8.74 10.03 42.70
C GLU A 301 8.19 11.47 42.62
N LEU A 302 8.02 12.01 41.40
CA LEU A 302 7.36 13.30 41.18
C LEU A 302 5.92 13.30 41.72
N LEU A 303 5.12 12.28 41.42
CA LEU A 303 3.76 12.19 41.94
C LEU A 303 3.69 12.00 43.46
N ALA A 304 4.74 11.45 44.08
CA ALA A 304 4.80 11.29 45.52
C ALA A 304 4.91 12.63 46.25
N THR A 305 5.55 13.66 45.67
CA THR A 305 5.62 15.00 46.27
C THR A 305 4.23 15.65 46.35
N GLU A 306 3.35 15.34 45.41
CA GLU A 306 1.96 15.82 45.30
C GLU A 306 0.93 14.86 45.93
N HIS A 307 1.37 13.78 46.61
CA HIS A 307 0.50 12.75 47.20
C HIS A 307 -0.43 12.02 46.19
N LEU A 308 -0.01 11.93 44.92
CA LEU A 308 -0.77 11.31 43.82
C LEU A 308 -0.26 9.92 43.41
N ALA A 309 0.87 9.46 43.96
CA ALA A 309 1.49 8.18 43.58
C ALA A 309 0.56 6.96 43.76
N GLU A 310 -0.22 6.91 44.84
CA GLU A 310 -1.17 5.79 45.08
C GLU A 310 -2.32 5.78 44.07
N VAL A 311 -2.79 6.97 43.65
CA VAL A 311 -3.84 7.10 42.62
C VAL A 311 -3.31 6.61 41.28
N PHE A 312 -2.08 7.00 40.93
CA PHE A 312 -1.40 6.54 39.72
C PHE A 312 -1.23 5.02 39.70
N ASP A 313 -0.74 4.42 40.79
CA ASP A 313 -0.61 2.96 40.91
C ASP A 313 -1.95 2.25 40.72
N ALA A 314 -3.03 2.79 41.29
CA ALA A 314 -4.37 2.24 41.11
C ALA A 314 -4.86 2.33 39.64
N GLN A 315 -4.59 3.45 38.96
CA GLN A 315 -4.92 3.62 37.54
C GLN A 315 -4.13 2.62 36.66
N VAL A 316 -2.83 2.49 36.89
CA VAL A 316 -1.97 1.50 36.19
C VAL A 316 -2.44 0.07 36.46
N ALA A 317 -2.84 -0.26 37.70
CA ALA A 317 -3.35 -1.58 38.03
C ALA A 317 -4.66 -1.92 37.29
N VAL A 318 -5.57 -0.96 37.16
CA VAL A 318 -6.82 -1.13 36.39
C VAL A 318 -6.52 -1.34 34.90
N ALA A 319 -5.64 -0.53 34.32
CA ALA A 319 -5.22 -0.68 32.93
C ALA A 319 -4.53 -2.04 32.69
N SER A 320 -3.63 -2.43 33.58
CA SER A 320 -2.94 -3.73 33.55
C SER A 320 -3.92 -4.90 33.60
N LYS A 321 -4.98 -4.81 34.42
CA LYS A 321 -6.02 -5.83 34.48
C LYS A 321 -6.79 -5.96 33.16
N ARG A 322 -7.05 -4.85 32.47
CA ARG A 322 -7.69 -4.83 31.15
C ARG A 322 -6.80 -5.50 30.10
N VAL A 323 -5.54 -5.10 30.03
CA VAL A 323 -4.57 -5.71 29.10
C VAL A 323 -4.39 -7.20 29.40
N ARG A 324 -4.35 -7.64 30.65
CA ARG A 324 -4.30 -9.08 30.99
C ARG A 324 -5.56 -9.85 30.62
N ALA A 325 -6.73 -9.20 30.67
CA ALA A 325 -7.99 -9.85 30.31
C ALA A 325 -8.07 -10.18 28.81
N SER A 326 -7.26 -9.52 27.96
CA SER A 326 -7.07 -9.87 26.54
C SER A 326 -6.56 -11.30 26.31
N CYS A 327 -5.99 -11.94 27.34
CA CYS A 327 -5.51 -13.33 27.29
C CYS A 327 -6.61 -14.37 27.06
N VAL A 328 -7.90 -14.00 27.15
CA VAL A 328 -8.99 -14.96 26.93
C VAL A 328 -9.35 -15.00 25.45
N HIS A 329 -8.43 -15.47 24.61
CA HIS A 329 -8.73 -15.75 23.21
C HIS A 329 -8.48 -17.22 22.85
N THR A 330 -9.49 -18.01 23.16
CA THR A 330 -10.19 -18.78 22.13
C THR A 330 -11.66 -18.86 22.53
N GLN A 331 -12.51 -18.20 21.75
CA GLN A 331 -13.97 -18.28 21.83
C GLN A 331 -14.56 -18.84 20.55
N ILE A 332 -13.69 -19.37 19.67
CA ILE A 332 -14.05 -20.11 18.48
C ILE A 332 -13.30 -21.42 18.59
N GLU A 333 -14.04 -22.51 18.60
CA GLU A 333 -13.54 -23.87 18.68
C GLU A 333 -13.93 -24.63 17.42
N PHE A 334 -13.29 -25.76 17.15
CA PHE A 334 -13.87 -26.68 16.19
C PHE A 334 -15.10 -27.35 16.78
N SER A 335 -16.15 -27.43 15.99
CA SER A 335 -17.25 -28.36 16.23
C SER A 335 -16.81 -29.79 15.95
N HIS A 336 -17.75 -30.74 16.08
CA HIS A 336 -17.52 -32.13 15.71
C HIS A 336 -17.69 -32.39 14.20
N HIS A 337 -18.04 -31.37 13.41
CA HIS A 337 -18.28 -31.52 11.99
C HIS A 337 -17.01 -31.21 11.17
N SER A 338 -16.74 -32.08 10.21
CA SER A 338 -15.74 -31.87 9.17
C SER A 338 -16.24 -32.36 7.82
N ARG A 339 -15.73 -31.79 6.74
CA ARG A 339 -15.96 -32.25 5.36
C ARG A 339 -14.69 -32.10 4.53
N THR A 340 -14.51 -32.96 3.54
CA THR A 340 -13.35 -32.93 2.65
C THR A 340 -13.79 -32.51 1.26
N LEU A 341 -13.13 -31.49 0.70
CA LEU A 341 -13.37 -31.00 -0.64
C LEU A 341 -12.75 -31.94 -1.69
N ASP A 342 -13.19 -31.85 -2.95
CA ASP A 342 -12.72 -32.69 -4.07
C ASP A 342 -11.21 -32.60 -4.32
N ASN A 343 -10.58 -31.50 -3.91
CA ASN A 343 -9.13 -31.29 -3.99
C ASN A 343 -8.33 -31.95 -2.84
N GLY A 344 -9.01 -32.66 -1.92
CA GLY A 344 -8.41 -33.34 -0.77
C GLY A 344 -8.26 -32.48 0.49
N THR A 345 -8.65 -31.21 0.47
CA THR A 345 -8.62 -30.33 1.64
C THR A 345 -9.68 -30.74 2.66
N THR A 346 -9.29 -30.92 3.93
CA THR A 346 -10.23 -31.15 5.04
C THR A 346 -10.61 -29.82 5.69
N LEU A 347 -11.91 -29.59 5.82
CA LEU A 347 -12.51 -28.45 6.50
C LEU A 347 -13.14 -28.87 7.80
N HIS A 348 -13.05 -28.02 8.79
CA HIS A 348 -13.66 -28.18 10.10
C HIS A 348 -14.62 -27.02 10.35
N GLN A 349 -15.86 -27.33 10.73
CA GLN A 349 -16.84 -26.30 11.05
C GLN A 349 -16.51 -25.69 12.41
N ILE A 350 -16.51 -24.37 12.50
CA ILE A 350 -16.25 -23.66 13.75
C ILE A 350 -17.51 -23.59 14.63
N ARG A 351 -17.32 -23.35 15.93
CA ARG A 351 -18.39 -23.08 16.88
C ARG A 351 -17.99 -22.01 17.88
N ALA A 352 -18.97 -21.32 18.42
CA ALA A 352 -18.82 -20.36 19.50
C ALA A 352 -18.45 -21.07 20.81
N GLY A 353 -17.43 -20.57 21.49
CA GLY A 353 -17.01 -20.95 22.84
C GLY A 353 -17.87 -20.29 23.91
N ALA A 354 -17.42 -20.37 25.17
CA ALA A 354 -18.18 -19.94 26.35
C ALA A 354 -18.56 -18.43 26.43
N ARG A 355 -17.98 -17.56 25.60
CA ARG A 355 -18.16 -16.11 25.44
C ARG A 355 -17.94 -15.70 23.97
N PRO A 356 -18.92 -15.88 23.10
CA PRO A 356 -18.75 -15.68 21.66
C PRO A 356 -18.39 -14.24 21.24
N PRO A 357 -17.83 -14.07 20.02
CA PRO A 357 -17.33 -12.80 19.48
C PRO A 357 -18.42 -11.81 19.04
N GLY A 358 -19.56 -11.76 19.70
CA GLY A 358 -20.61 -10.79 19.38
C GLY A 358 -21.84 -10.92 20.27
N PRO A 359 -22.62 -9.84 20.45
CA PRO A 359 -23.80 -9.84 21.33
C PRO A 359 -24.94 -10.72 20.81
N ALA A 360 -24.93 -11.08 19.52
CA ALA A 360 -25.95 -11.92 18.88
C ALA A 360 -25.69 -13.43 19.02
N LEU A 361 -24.43 -13.82 19.24
CA LEU A 361 -23.99 -15.20 19.28
C LEU A 361 -24.13 -15.79 20.69
N ARG A 362 -24.42 -17.09 20.76
CA ARG A 362 -24.51 -17.86 21.99
C ARG A 362 -23.43 -18.95 22.00
N PRO A 363 -22.94 -19.34 23.19
CA PRO A 363 -22.04 -20.48 23.30
C PRO A 363 -22.61 -21.72 22.63
N GLY A 364 -21.82 -22.33 21.73
CA GLY A 364 -22.19 -23.51 20.95
C GLY A 364 -22.80 -23.23 19.59
N ASP A 365 -23.11 -21.97 19.24
CA ASP A 365 -23.57 -21.61 17.90
C ASP A 365 -22.55 -22.06 16.85
N LEU A 366 -23.03 -22.68 15.77
CA LEU A 366 -22.19 -23.15 14.68
C LEU A 366 -21.88 -22.00 13.73
N GLY A 367 -20.65 -21.92 13.26
CA GLY A 367 -20.21 -20.99 12.24
C GLY A 367 -19.74 -21.73 10.99
N GLY A 368 -19.00 -21.04 10.14
CA GLY A 368 -18.53 -21.57 8.86
C GLY A 368 -17.37 -22.54 8.97
N TRP A 369 -16.75 -22.82 7.83
CA TRP A 369 -15.83 -23.93 7.64
C TRP A 369 -14.42 -23.43 7.36
N VAL A 370 -13.43 -23.91 8.13
CA VAL A 370 -12.03 -23.53 7.94
C VAL A 370 -11.11 -24.74 7.94
N GLU A 371 -9.98 -24.65 7.23
CA GLU A 371 -8.94 -25.70 7.24
C GLU A 371 -8.21 -25.79 8.59
N SER A 372 -8.03 -24.64 9.24
CA SER A 372 -7.29 -24.49 10.50
C SER A 372 -7.73 -23.22 11.23
N LEU A 373 -7.71 -23.21 12.56
CA LEU A 373 -7.95 -21.99 13.35
C LEU A 373 -6.74 -21.03 13.34
N THR A 374 -5.59 -21.47 12.82
CA THR A 374 -4.36 -20.67 12.70
C THR A 374 -3.78 -20.73 11.29
N LEU A 375 -3.17 -19.63 10.86
CA LEU A 375 -2.36 -19.55 9.65
C LEU A 375 -0.96 -20.16 9.88
N ALA A 376 -0.19 -20.32 8.79
CA ALA A 376 1.12 -20.97 8.81
C ALA A 376 2.18 -20.21 9.65
N ASP A 377 1.99 -18.91 9.85
CA ASP A 377 2.83 -18.05 10.69
C ASP A 377 2.45 -18.08 12.19
N GLY A 378 1.45 -18.89 12.55
CA GLY A 378 0.96 -19.02 13.93
C GLY A 378 -0.04 -17.94 14.35
N SER A 379 -0.43 -17.03 13.45
CA SER A 379 -1.52 -16.08 13.69
C SER A 379 -2.90 -16.76 13.63
N PRO A 380 -3.93 -16.24 14.32
CA PRO A 380 -5.27 -16.82 14.25
C PRO A 380 -5.89 -16.56 12.87
N ARG A 381 -6.55 -17.56 12.26
CA ARG A 381 -7.22 -17.42 10.95
C ARG A 381 -8.45 -16.52 11.03
N ILE A 382 -9.16 -16.58 12.15
CA ILE A 382 -10.31 -15.73 12.46
C ILE A 382 -9.89 -14.91 13.67
N ARG A 383 -10.01 -13.59 13.60
CA ARG A 383 -9.69 -12.77 14.78
C ARG A 383 -10.55 -13.19 15.98
N PRO A 384 -10.00 -13.09 17.20
CA PRO A 384 -10.72 -12.91 18.46
C PRO A 384 -12.19 -12.47 18.46
N ASP A 385 -12.49 -11.45 17.69
CA ASP A 385 -13.75 -10.71 17.56
C ASP A 385 -14.47 -10.97 16.23
N GLY A 386 -13.88 -11.76 15.33
CA GLY A 386 -14.47 -12.13 14.04
C GLY A 386 -15.40 -13.33 14.16
N TRP A 387 -16.35 -13.45 13.24
CA TRP A 387 -17.21 -14.63 13.11
C TRP A 387 -17.36 -15.02 11.65
N VAL A 388 -17.48 -16.32 11.40
CA VAL A 388 -17.75 -16.86 10.07
C VAL A 388 -19.12 -17.50 10.13
N GLU A 389 -20.04 -17.05 9.28
CA GLU A 389 -21.41 -17.59 9.24
C GLU A 389 -21.43 -19.06 8.75
N PRO A 390 -22.41 -19.88 9.17
CA PRO A 390 -22.49 -21.33 8.94
C PRO A 390 -22.16 -21.83 7.53
N ASP A 391 -22.52 -21.05 6.53
CA ASP A 391 -22.46 -21.44 5.11
C ASP A 391 -21.17 -20.97 4.42
N VAL A 392 -20.33 -20.20 5.11
CA VAL A 392 -19.09 -19.66 4.55
C VAL A 392 -17.93 -20.64 4.70
N ILE A 393 -17.12 -20.80 3.65
CA ILE A 393 -15.88 -21.58 3.67
C ILE A 393 -14.67 -20.63 3.55
N VAL A 394 -13.67 -20.78 4.43
CA VAL A 394 -12.42 -20.01 4.43
C VAL A 394 -11.24 -20.96 4.20
N LEU A 395 -10.50 -20.76 3.11
CA LEU A 395 -9.41 -21.64 2.65
C LEU A 395 -8.06 -20.91 2.59
N GLY A 396 -6.96 -21.68 2.55
CA GLY A 396 -5.64 -21.17 2.18
C GLY A 396 -5.10 -20.15 3.19
N ASN A 397 -4.73 -18.95 2.73
CA ASN A 397 -4.24 -17.88 3.59
C ASN A 397 -5.31 -16.80 3.91
N ALA A 398 -6.58 -17.07 3.60
CA ALA A 398 -7.66 -16.13 3.91
C ALA A 398 -7.78 -15.91 5.43
N TYR A 399 -7.89 -14.64 5.80
CA TYR A 399 -7.91 -14.13 7.17
C TYR A 399 -9.21 -13.35 7.39
N VAL A 400 -9.90 -13.63 8.49
CA VAL A 400 -11.20 -13.02 8.81
C VAL A 400 -11.03 -11.99 9.92
N CYS A 401 -11.31 -10.73 9.60
CA CYS A 401 -11.33 -9.59 10.51
C CYS A 401 -12.77 -9.05 10.64
N ASP A 402 -12.98 -8.09 11.54
CA ASP A 402 -14.32 -7.55 11.81
C ASP A 402 -14.93 -6.95 10.53
N SER A 403 -16.03 -7.55 10.06
CA SER A 403 -16.78 -7.16 8.85
C SER A 403 -16.03 -7.23 7.50
N ALA A 404 -14.94 -8.00 7.36
CA ALA A 404 -14.23 -8.12 6.07
C ALA A 404 -13.56 -9.50 5.85
N ILE A 405 -13.48 -9.91 4.57
CA ILE A 405 -12.76 -11.10 4.10
C ILE A 405 -11.66 -10.64 3.13
N GLU A 406 -10.40 -10.77 3.54
CA GLU A 406 -9.24 -10.35 2.74
C GLU A 406 -8.43 -11.57 2.24
N GLY A 407 -8.08 -11.61 0.94
CA GLY A 407 -7.21 -12.63 0.34
C GLY A 407 -7.78 -13.38 -0.88
N GLN A 408 -7.35 -14.63 -1.12
CA GLN A 408 -8.02 -15.50 -2.10
C GLN A 408 -9.32 -16.02 -1.47
N ALA A 409 -10.45 -15.42 -1.85
CA ALA A 409 -11.77 -15.82 -1.39
C ALA A 409 -12.49 -16.62 -2.48
N VAL A 410 -12.84 -17.88 -2.20
CA VAL A 410 -13.73 -18.69 -3.04
C VAL A 410 -15.05 -18.83 -2.30
N LEU A 411 -16.09 -18.16 -2.80
CA LEU A 411 -17.45 -18.21 -2.29
C LEU A 411 -18.29 -19.02 -3.29
N ALA A 412 -18.76 -20.20 -2.87
CA ALA A 412 -19.51 -21.16 -3.71
C ALA A 412 -20.46 -21.97 -2.81
N ASP A 413 -21.47 -22.63 -3.41
CA ASP A 413 -22.53 -23.39 -2.71
C ASP A 413 -23.47 -22.53 -1.82
N ASP A 414 -24.24 -21.62 -2.43
CA ASP A 414 -25.34 -20.87 -1.78
C ASP A 414 -24.92 -19.88 -0.67
N VAL A 415 -23.79 -19.19 -0.84
CA VAL A 415 -23.23 -18.26 0.15
C VAL A 415 -24.02 -16.94 0.25
N GLN A 416 -24.29 -16.46 1.48
CA GLN A 416 -24.84 -15.13 1.76
C GLN A 416 -23.79 -14.19 2.37
N VAL A 417 -23.49 -13.07 1.71
CA VAL A 417 -22.64 -11.98 2.23
C VAL A 417 -23.53 -10.75 2.44
N VAL A 418 -23.76 -10.36 3.70
CA VAL A 418 -24.69 -9.28 4.06
C VAL A 418 -24.04 -8.28 5.03
N ALA A 419 -24.66 -7.10 5.20
CA ALA A 419 -24.41 -6.14 6.29
C ALA A 419 -23.04 -5.41 6.31
N GLY A 420 -22.63 -4.80 5.20
CA GLY A 420 -21.49 -3.88 5.16
C GLY A 420 -20.14 -4.56 4.95
N SER A 421 -20.15 -5.84 4.57
CA SER A 421 -18.94 -6.66 4.45
C SER A 421 -18.01 -6.17 3.34
N LEU A 422 -16.70 -6.06 3.58
CA LEU A 422 -15.69 -5.78 2.54
C LEU A 422 -14.99 -7.08 2.11
N VAL A 423 -15.05 -7.43 0.83
CA VAL A 423 -14.37 -8.60 0.26
C VAL A 423 -13.30 -8.13 -0.72
N GLU A 424 -12.03 -8.28 -0.35
CA GLU A 424 -10.89 -7.73 -1.11
C GLU A 424 -9.89 -8.81 -1.53
N GLY A 425 -9.50 -8.84 -2.82
CA GLY A 425 -8.42 -9.70 -3.32
C GLY A 425 -8.77 -10.50 -4.59
N SER A 426 -8.34 -11.76 -4.68
CA SER A 426 -8.75 -12.65 -5.79
C SER A 426 -10.07 -13.33 -5.44
N VAL A 427 -11.18 -12.81 -5.95
CA VAL A 427 -12.53 -13.24 -5.55
C VAL A 427 -13.17 -14.13 -6.62
N ARG A 428 -13.64 -15.32 -6.25
CA ARG A 428 -14.49 -16.17 -7.10
C ARG A 428 -15.85 -16.35 -6.45
N LEU A 429 -16.90 -15.88 -7.13
CA LEU A 429 -18.30 -16.15 -6.78
C LEU A 429 -18.87 -17.16 -7.78
N ALA A 430 -19.40 -18.27 -7.29
CA ALA A 430 -20.02 -19.33 -8.09
C ALA A 430 -21.41 -19.71 -7.57
N ASP A 431 -22.22 -20.37 -8.42
CA ASP A 431 -23.53 -20.96 -8.07
C ASP A 431 -24.56 -19.91 -7.56
N THR A 432 -25.39 -20.22 -6.54
CA THR A 432 -26.44 -19.32 -6.02
C THR A 432 -25.92 -18.38 -4.92
N THR A 433 -24.98 -17.49 -5.23
CA THR A 433 -24.43 -16.56 -4.22
C THR A 433 -25.30 -15.30 -4.06
N PHE A 434 -25.64 -14.92 -2.83
CA PHE A 434 -26.40 -13.69 -2.52
C PHE A 434 -25.50 -12.67 -1.80
N VAL A 435 -25.29 -11.50 -2.40
CA VAL A 435 -24.51 -10.41 -1.80
C VAL A 435 -25.38 -9.18 -1.65
N GLU A 436 -25.47 -8.64 -0.42
CA GLU A 436 -26.28 -7.47 -0.11
C GLU A 436 -25.52 -6.43 0.73
N SER A 437 -25.68 -5.14 0.40
CA SER A 437 -25.20 -4.01 1.21
C SER A 437 -23.72 -4.10 1.57
N SER A 438 -22.85 -4.48 0.63
CA SER A 438 -21.44 -4.86 0.88
C SER A 438 -20.47 -4.24 -0.16
N HIS A 439 -19.15 -4.33 0.02
CA HIS A 439 -18.15 -3.82 -0.92
C HIS A 439 -17.27 -4.96 -1.44
N ILE A 440 -17.03 -5.02 -2.75
CA ILE A 440 -16.16 -6.04 -3.36
C ILE A 440 -15.07 -5.35 -4.19
N THR A 441 -13.80 -5.59 -3.87
CA THR A 441 -12.63 -4.98 -4.52
C THR A 441 -11.55 -6.03 -4.86
N GLY A 442 -10.67 -5.78 -5.84
CA GLY A 442 -9.63 -6.75 -6.26
C GLY A 442 -9.71 -7.23 -7.72
N SER A 443 -9.52 -8.54 -7.99
CA SER A 443 -9.59 -9.19 -9.33
C SER A 443 -10.33 -10.53 -9.23
N GLY A 444 -11.17 -10.93 -10.18
CA GLY A 444 -12.05 -12.09 -9.91
C GLY A 444 -12.98 -12.54 -11.02
N ARG A 445 -13.75 -13.61 -10.77
CA ARG A 445 -14.81 -14.12 -11.65
C ARG A 445 -16.11 -14.30 -10.88
N ILE A 446 -17.22 -13.84 -11.45
CA ILE A 446 -18.58 -14.02 -10.92
C ILE A 446 -19.36 -14.84 -11.96
N SER A 447 -19.95 -15.97 -11.55
CA SER A 447 -20.69 -16.88 -12.43
C SER A 447 -21.77 -17.67 -11.68
N GLY A 448 -22.83 -18.13 -12.35
CA GLY A 448 -23.95 -18.86 -11.72
C GLY A 448 -25.14 -17.95 -11.38
N ASP A 449 -26.23 -18.49 -10.79
CA ASP A 449 -27.46 -17.77 -10.43
C ASP A 449 -27.27 -16.85 -9.19
N SER A 450 -26.24 -15.99 -9.23
CA SER A 450 -25.88 -15.09 -8.14
C SER A 450 -26.68 -13.77 -8.18
N VAL A 451 -27.08 -13.27 -7.01
CA VAL A 451 -27.88 -12.05 -6.82
C VAL A 451 -27.08 -11.00 -6.05
N ILE A 452 -26.95 -9.80 -6.61
CA ILE A 452 -26.21 -8.69 -6.01
C ILE A 452 -27.15 -7.49 -5.80
N ARG A 453 -27.25 -7.00 -4.56
CA ARG A 453 -28.14 -5.89 -4.15
C ARG A 453 -27.39 -4.84 -3.31
N ASP A 454 -27.45 -3.56 -3.68
CA ASP A 454 -26.83 -2.47 -2.92
C ASP A 454 -25.31 -2.67 -2.63
N VAL A 455 -24.53 -3.11 -3.62
CA VAL A 455 -23.08 -3.41 -3.48
C VAL A 455 -22.24 -2.45 -4.32
N GLU A 456 -21.15 -1.91 -3.76
CA GLU A 456 -20.13 -1.17 -4.52
C GLU A 456 -19.03 -2.14 -5.00
N VAL A 457 -18.89 -2.29 -6.33
CA VAL A 457 -17.95 -3.23 -6.96
C VAL A 457 -16.91 -2.45 -7.74
N THR A 458 -15.64 -2.56 -7.33
CA THR A 458 -14.51 -1.85 -7.96
C THR A 458 -13.44 -2.84 -8.41
N ILE A 459 -13.65 -3.49 -9.58
CA ILE A 459 -12.79 -4.56 -10.12
C ILE A 459 -12.86 -4.64 -11.67
N PRO A 460 -11.75 -4.93 -12.39
CA PRO A 460 -11.82 -5.52 -13.74
C PRO A 460 -12.07 -7.04 -13.67
N THR A 461 -13.33 -7.50 -13.80
CA THR A 461 -13.71 -8.93 -13.76
C THR A 461 -14.27 -9.44 -15.10
N ASP A 462 -14.24 -10.76 -15.29
CA ASP A 462 -15.12 -11.44 -16.24
C ASP A 462 -16.47 -11.74 -15.54
N VAL A 463 -17.56 -11.17 -16.07
CA VAL A 463 -18.93 -11.30 -15.53
C VAL A 463 -19.79 -12.06 -16.54
N ALA A 464 -20.41 -13.18 -16.12
CA ALA A 464 -21.36 -13.92 -16.94
C ALA A 464 -22.56 -14.38 -16.09
N ASP A 465 -23.77 -14.18 -16.62
CA ASP A 465 -25.04 -14.68 -16.06
C ASP A 465 -25.42 -14.17 -14.64
N VAL A 466 -25.25 -12.87 -14.36
CA VAL A 466 -25.54 -12.25 -13.03
C VAL A 466 -26.88 -11.51 -12.97
N TRP A 467 -27.63 -11.61 -11.86
CA TRP A 467 -28.83 -10.81 -11.58
C TRP A 467 -28.49 -9.60 -10.67
N VAL A 468 -28.84 -8.39 -11.12
CA VAL A 468 -28.57 -7.12 -10.40
C VAL A 468 -29.89 -6.39 -10.12
N GLU A 469 -30.12 -5.99 -8.87
CA GLU A 469 -31.23 -5.11 -8.47
C GLU A 469 -30.69 -3.80 -7.84
N ASP A 470 -30.90 -2.67 -8.54
CA ASP A 470 -30.61 -1.25 -8.18
C ASP A 470 -29.17 -0.73 -8.50
N ASP A 471 -29.02 -0.15 -9.70
CA ASP A 471 -27.73 0.07 -10.39
C ASP A 471 -27.05 1.44 -10.10
N ARG A 472 -27.28 2.07 -8.95
CA ARG A 472 -26.86 3.48 -8.77
C ARG A 472 -25.35 3.71 -8.61
N HIS A 473 -24.52 2.67 -8.53
CA HIS A 473 -23.11 2.77 -8.09
C HIS A 473 -22.07 2.01 -8.95
N PHE A 474 -22.36 1.68 -10.22
CA PHE A 474 -21.32 1.15 -11.13
C PHE A 474 -20.48 2.30 -11.75
N THR A 475 -19.29 2.57 -11.21
CA THR A 475 -18.36 3.56 -11.75
C THR A 475 -17.25 2.91 -12.59
N HIS A 476 -17.43 2.94 -13.92
CA HIS A 476 -16.41 2.91 -14.99
C HIS A 476 -15.46 1.69 -15.06
N CYS A 477 -15.70 0.79 -16.04
CA CYS A 477 -14.74 -0.23 -16.47
C CYS A 477 -14.28 0.07 -17.92
N GLU A 478 -12.97 0.29 -18.13
CA GLU A 478 -12.40 0.41 -19.48
C GLU A 478 -12.58 -0.91 -20.26
N GLY A 479 -13.17 -0.85 -21.47
CA GLY A 479 -13.26 -1.99 -22.41
C GLY A 479 -14.63 -2.69 -22.53
N PHE A 480 -15.65 -2.27 -21.77
CA PHE A 480 -16.97 -2.89 -21.79
C PHE A 480 -18.07 -1.91 -22.23
N LEU A 481 -19.01 -2.38 -23.07
CA LEU A 481 -20.22 -1.65 -23.42
C LEU A 481 -21.40 -2.23 -22.63
N VAL A 482 -21.99 -1.41 -21.75
CA VAL A 482 -23.20 -1.76 -20.99
C VAL A 482 -24.43 -1.28 -21.76
N ILE A 483 -25.23 -2.22 -22.28
CA ILE A 483 -26.46 -1.93 -23.01
C ILE A 483 -27.66 -2.19 -22.09
N ARG A 484 -28.42 -1.13 -21.80
CA ARG A 484 -29.65 -1.19 -20.99
C ARG A 484 -30.80 -1.74 -21.83
N GLN A 485 -31.34 -2.92 -21.48
CA GLN A 485 -32.50 -3.50 -22.17
C GLN A 485 -33.83 -2.99 -21.58
N THR A 486 -33.96 -2.83 -20.26
CA THR A 486 -35.11 -2.18 -19.58
C THR A 486 -34.72 -1.66 -18.18
N ARG A 487 -35.66 -1.11 -17.39
CA ARG A 487 -35.39 -0.49 -16.06
C ARG A 487 -34.63 -1.40 -15.08
N ASN A 488 -34.72 -2.73 -15.22
CA ASN A 488 -34.05 -3.72 -14.36
C ASN A 488 -33.30 -4.81 -15.17
N ARG A 489 -32.83 -4.50 -16.39
CA ARG A 489 -32.03 -5.43 -17.20
C ARG A 489 -30.90 -4.70 -17.90
N ALA A 490 -29.66 -5.10 -17.64
CA ALA A 490 -28.47 -4.65 -18.35
C ALA A 490 -27.73 -5.85 -18.95
N LEU A 491 -27.28 -5.72 -20.20
CA LEU A 491 -26.39 -6.66 -20.87
C LEU A 491 -25.00 -6.01 -20.94
N VAL A 492 -23.98 -6.67 -20.41
CA VAL A 492 -22.60 -6.18 -20.44
C VAL A 492 -21.82 -6.98 -21.48
N LEU A 493 -21.34 -6.31 -22.53
CA LEU A 493 -20.59 -6.93 -23.62
C LEU A 493 -19.11 -6.55 -23.54
N ARG A 494 -18.25 -7.55 -23.70
CA ARG A 494 -16.79 -7.39 -23.81
C ARG A 494 -16.42 -7.06 -25.26
N CYS A 495 -15.86 -5.88 -25.51
CA CYS A 495 -15.42 -5.49 -26.84
C CYS A 495 -13.92 -5.77 -27.01
N ASP A 496 -13.57 -7.03 -27.22
CA ASP A 496 -12.19 -7.38 -27.58
C ASP A 496 -11.94 -7.00 -29.05
N ASN A 497 -11.02 -6.05 -29.27
CA ASN A 497 -10.53 -5.49 -30.55
C ASN A 497 -11.16 -4.17 -31.03
N TRP A 498 -11.07 -3.10 -30.23
CA TRP A 498 -11.34 -1.75 -30.71
C TRP A 498 -10.10 -0.85 -30.64
N THR A 499 -9.66 -0.33 -31.78
CA THR A 499 -8.70 0.78 -31.87
C THR A 499 -9.46 2.06 -32.24
N PRO A 500 -9.28 3.16 -31.48
CA PRO A 500 -10.05 4.37 -31.72
C PRO A 500 -9.43 5.15 -32.89
N THR A 501 -10.18 5.34 -33.98
CA THR A 501 -9.91 6.41 -34.95
C THR A 501 -11.03 7.46 -34.90
N PRO A 502 -10.72 8.75 -35.15
CA PRO A 502 -11.63 9.84 -34.83
C PRO A 502 -12.47 10.24 -36.05
N GLU A 503 -13.48 9.46 -36.43
CA GLU A 503 -14.58 9.88 -37.34
C GLU A 503 -15.87 9.11 -37.01
N PRO A 504 -17.09 9.61 -37.35
CA PRO A 504 -18.32 9.25 -36.64
C PRO A 504 -18.74 7.79 -36.88
N TYR A 505 -19.30 7.20 -35.82
CA TYR A 505 -19.76 5.81 -35.67
C TYR A 505 -20.03 5.05 -36.98
N PRO A 506 -19.34 3.91 -37.22
CA PRO A 506 -19.58 3.11 -38.41
C PRO A 506 -21.01 2.57 -38.44
N THR A 507 -21.65 2.71 -39.60
CA THR A 507 -22.98 2.16 -39.98
C THR A 507 -23.17 0.68 -39.63
N GLN A 508 -22.09 -0.11 -39.50
CA GLN A 508 -22.12 -1.51 -39.09
C GLN A 508 -22.77 -1.76 -37.71
N ILE A 509 -22.56 -0.89 -36.72
CA ILE A 509 -23.16 -1.06 -35.39
C ILE A 509 -24.68 -0.80 -35.46
N THR A 510 -25.09 0.17 -36.26
CA THR A 510 -26.52 0.50 -36.42
C THR A 510 -27.26 -0.61 -37.16
N ASP A 511 -26.62 -1.28 -38.11
CA ASP A 511 -27.23 -2.35 -38.89
C ASP A 511 -27.29 -3.69 -38.13
N ILE A 512 -26.31 -3.98 -37.26
CA ILE A 512 -26.36 -5.12 -36.32
C ILE A 512 -27.44 -4.91 -35.24
N ILE A 513 -27.56 -3.69 -34.70
CA ILE A 513 -28.61 -3.35 -33.74
C ILE A 513 -30.01 -3.42 -34.40
N ARG A 514 -30.12 -3.04 -35.69
CA ARG A 514 -31.39 -3.11 -36.44
C ARG A 514 -31.79 -4.52 -36.86
N SER A 515 -30.84 -5.44 -37.08
CA SER A 515 -31.17 -6.83 -37.40
C SER A 515 -31.68 -7.58 -36.16
N TRP A 516 -31.14 -7.26 -34.98
CA TRP A 516 -31.53 -7.90 -33.72
C TRP A 516 -32.81 -7.35 -33.07
N LEU A 517 -33.24 -6.14 -33.42
CA LEU A 517 -34.53 -5.59 -32.96
C LEU A 517 -35.73 -6.05 -33.81
N ARG A 518 -35.50 -6.85 -34.86
CA ARG A 518 -36.55 -7.39 -35.74
C ARG A 518 -36.93 -8.85 -35.45
N ASP A 519 -36.09 -9.58 -34.73
CA ASP A 519 -36.36 -10.91 -34.19
C ASP A 519 -36.78 -10.78 -32.71
#